data_AF-A0A383CF29-F1
#
_entry.id   AF-A0A383CF29-F1
#
_cell.length_a   1.000
_cell.length_b   1.000
_cell.length_c   1.000
_cell.angle_alpha   90.00
_cell.angle_beta   90.00
_cell.angle_gamma   90.00
#
_symmetry.space_group_name_H-M   'P 1'
#
loop_
_entity.id
_entity.type
_entity.pdbx_description
1 polymer ?
#
loop_
_entity_poly.entity_id
_entity_poly.type
_entity_poly.pdbx_seq_one_letter_code
_entity_poly.pdbx_strand_id
1 'polypeptide(L)'
;IHSALFETYVHPENYIIDDTDGEKKWVSPILGLHPYKMDRYNEIALWHDDSQKAVVIFPLFTATAYAPGGFYDYYTGKCDSCTTTTIKVPEFRYTSSGNAIQALDLLGYDVLNDAQVDQNPAILKNYDKVIMLHNEYVTQDMFDAITSHPKVIYLYPNALYAEIDVNYIDNTITLIRGHDYPPEDPVSNGFDWEFDNTHPYEFDTECETMEMYSIEDWRSNVGVDIARMGGNQHWMTTCYP
;
A
#
# COMPACT_ATOMS: atom_id res chain seq x y z
N ILE A 1 -26.61 19.07 -0.44
CA ILE A 1 -26.58 17.93 0.50
C ILE A 1 -25.86 16.80 -0.22
N HIS A 2 -24.68 16.41 0.25
CA HIS A 2 -23.95 15.25 -0.27
C HIS A 2 -23.91 14.19 0.82
N SER A 3 -24.23 12.95 0.47
CA SER A 3 -24.03 11.80 1.37
C SER A 3 -22.72 11.09 1.03
N ALA A 4 -22.16 10.34 1.97
CA ALA A 4 -20.96 9.50 1.76
C ALA A 4 -21.18 8.48 0.64
N LEU A 5 -20.14 8.17 -0.15
CA LEU A 5 -20.24 7.21 -1.26
C LEU A 5 -20.61 5.82 -0.73
N PHE A 6 -19.90 5.34 0.28
CA PHE A 6 -20.16 4.09 0.99
C PHE A 6 -20.94 4.33 2.28
N GLU A 7 -21.64 3.29 2.76
CA GLU A 7 -22.08 3.23 4.14
C GLU A 7 -20.90 2.90 5.04
N THR A 8 -20.85 3.53 6.21
CA THR A 8 -19.81 3.30 7.22
C THR A 8 -20.43 2.68 8.46
N TYR A 9 -19.94 1.52 8.85
CA TYR A 9 -20.36 0.77 10.02
C TYR A 9 -19.22 0.74 11.03
N VAL A 10 -19.51 0.91 12.31
CA VAL A 10 -18.51 0.94 13.38
C VAL A 10 -18.96 0.06 14.53
N HIS A 11 -18.03 -0.72 15.09
CA HIS A 11 -18.33 -1.49 16.29
C HIS A 11 -18.32 -0.54 17.51
N PRO A 12 -19.38 -0.44 18.33
CA PRO A 12 -19.52 0.58 19.37
C PRO A 12 -18.37 0.68 20.38
N GLU A 13 -17.68 -0.44 20.59
CA GLU A 13 -16.56 -0.59 21.54
C GLU A 13 -15.18 -0.49 20.87
N ASN A 14 -15.08 -0.46 19.53
CA ASN A 14 -13.80 -0.44 18.82
C ASN A 14 -13.34 1.00 18.50
N TYR A 15 -12.92 1.73 19.53
CA TYR A 15 -12.47 3.10 19.42
C TYR A 15 -11.25 3.39 20.29
N ILE A 16 -10.51 4.43 19.92
CA ILE A 16 -9.51 5.07 20.78
C ILE A 16 -10.00 6.47 21.16
N ILE A 17 -9.51 6.96 22.30
CA ILE A 17 -9.60 8.38 22.63
C ILE A 17 -8.28 8.97 22.15
N ASP A 18 -8.35 9.96 21.28
CA ASP A 18 -7.15 10.64 20.81
C ASP A 18 -6.60 11.53 21.92
N ASP A 19 -5.33 11.35 22.27
CA ASP A 19 -4.70 12.07 23.38
C ASP A 19 -4.50 13.57 23.07
N THR A 20 -4.61 14.00 21.81
CA THR A 20 -4.42 15.39 21.37
C THR A 20 -5.68 16.23 21.51
N ASP A 21 -6.85 15.70 21.14
CA ASP A 21 -8.13 16.41 21.13
C ASP A 21 -9.16 15.85 22.14
N GLY A 22 -8.92 14.66 22.69
CA GLY A 22 -9.82 13.98 23.62
C GLY A 22 -11.06 13.36 22.97
N GLU A 23 -11.12 13.32 21.63
CA GLU A 23 -12.26 12.80 20.89
C GLU A 23 -12.19 11.29 20.68
N LYS A 24 -13.38 10.68 20.55
CA LYS A 24 -13.53 9.27 20.22
C LYS A 24 -13.31 9.06 18.72
N LYS A 25 -12.25 8.35 18.35
CA LYS A 25 -11.93 7.97 16.97
C LYS A 25 -12.11 6.48 16.77
N TRP A 26 -12.92 6.09 15.78
CA TRP A 26 -13.16 4.69 15.45
C TRP A 26 -11.92 4.10 14.75
N VAL A 27 -11.44 2.95 15.23
CA VAL A 27 -10.13 2.41 14.79
C VAL A 27 -10.22 1.69 13.45
N SER A 28 -11.32 0.99 13.20
CA SER A 28 -11.48 0.12 12.02
C SER A 28 -12.94 0.14 11.57
N PRO A 29 -13.39 1.20 10.88
CA PRO A 29 -14.71 1.21 10.27
C PRO A 29 -14.82 0.15 9.16
N ILE A 30 -16.03 -0.39 9.02
CA ILE A 30 -16.38 -1.34 7.96
C ILE A 30 -17.19 -0.62 6.90
N LEU A 31 -16.81 -0.78 5.63
CA LEU A 31 -17.52 -0.17 4.51
C LEU A 31 -18.57 -1.12 3.93
N GLY A 32 -19.68 -0.54 3.47
CA GLY A 32 -20.72 -1.23 2.72
C GLY A 32 -21.20 -0.42 1.53
N LEU A 33 -21.75 -1.09 0.51
CA LEU A 33 -22.37 -0.40 -0.62
C LEU A 33 -23.60 0.36 -0.16
N HIS A 34 -23.68 1.64 -0.52
CA HIS A 34 -24.85 2.44 -0.26
C HIS A 34 -25.97 2.10 -1.26
N PRO A 35 -27.11 1.52 -0.85
CA PRO A 35 -28.10 0.95 -1.77
C PRO A 35 -28.76 2.01 -2.68
N TYR A 36 -28.79 3.27 -2.25
CA TYR A 36 -29.28 4.39 -3.07
C TYR A 36 -28.24 5.02 -4.00
N LYS A 37 -27.06 4.41 -4.16
CA LYS A 37 -25.96 4.90 -5.04
C LYS A 37 -25.51 3.88 -6.08
N MET A 38 -26.31 2.84 -6.33
CA MET A 38 -25.97 1.79 -7.30
C MET A 38 -25.66 2.31 -8.70
N ASP A 39 -26.34 3.36 -9.16
CA ASP A 39 -26.03 3.99 -10.44
C ASP A 39 -24.59 4.53 -10.49
N ARG A 40 -24.08 5.10 -9.37
CA ARG A 40 -22.70 5.55 -9.27
C ARG A 40 -21.71 4.39 -9.22
N TYR A 41 -22.05 3.31 -8.52
CA TYR A 41 -21.19 2.13 -8.51
C TYR A 41 -21.11 1.49 -9.89
N ASN A 42 -22.22 1.41 -10.64
CA ASN A 42 -22.20 0.92 -12.02
C ASN A 42 -21.31 1.76 -12.95
N GLU A 43 -21.05 3.03 -12.63
CA GLU A 43 -20.13 3.90 -13.39
C GLU A 43 -18.65 3.65 -13.06
N ILE A 44 -18.30 3.22 -11.85
CA ILE A 44 -16.91 3.19 -11.36
C ILE A 44 -16.40 1.81 -10.94
N ALA A 45 -17.29 0.86 -10.71
CA ALA A 45 -16.96 -0.51 -10.30
C ALA A 45 -16.55 -1.35 -11.52
N LEU A 46 -15.71 -2.36 -11.26
CA LEU A 46 -15.24 -3.32 -12.25
C LEU A 46 -16.15 -4.56 -12.37
N TRP A 47 -17.30 -4.57 -11.70
CA TRP A 47 -18.22 -5.73 -11.66
C TRP A 47 -18.65 -6.28 -13.02
N HIS A 48 -18.61 -5.45 -14.07
CA HIS A 48 -19.09 -5.78 -15.41
C HIS A 48 -18.04 -5.46 -16.50
N ASP A 49 -16.79 -5.18 -16.12
CA ASP A 49 -15.72 -4.83 -17.05
C ASP A 49 -14.64 -5.92 -17.08
N ASP A 50 -14.87 -6.95 -17.90
CA ASP A 50 -13.87 -7.99 -18.16
C ASP A 50 -12.70 -7.49 -19.02
N SER A 51 -12.74 -6.24 -19.50
CA SER A 51 -11.70 -5.68 -20.39
C SER A 51 -10.55 -5.00 -19.65
N GLN A 52 -10.72 -4.71 -18.35
CA GLN A 52 -9.67 -4.12 -17.52
C GLN A 52 -9.28 -5.07 -16.39
N LYS A 53 -8.05 -5.59 -16.45
CA LYS A 53 -7.51 -6.40 -15.35
C LYS A 53 -6.68 -5.52 -14.44
N ALA A 54 -7.28 -5.05 -13.35
CA ALA A 54 -6.59 -4.30 -12.32
C ALA A 54 -6.47 -5.13 -11.04
N VAL A 55 -5.31 -5.09 -10.41
CA VAL A 55 -5.05 -5.72 -9.11
C VAL A 55 -4.64 -4.69 -8.08
N VAL A 56 -5.12 -4.87 -6.85
CA VAL A 56 -4.74 -4.09 -5.67
C VAL A 56 -3.84 -4.95 -4.80
N ILE A 57 -2.68 -4.41 -4.41
CA ILE A 57 -1.72 -5.10 -3.56
C ILE A 57 -1.97 -4.69 -2.12
N PHE A 58 -2.44 -5.63 -1.31
CA PHE A 58 -2.68 -5.45 0.12
C PHE A 58 -1.35 -5.53 0.90
N PRO A 59 -1.03 -4.54 1.77
CA PRO A 59 0.25 -4.43 2.46
C PRO A 59 0.30 -5.26 3.75
N LEU A 60 0.33 -6.59 3.61
CA LEU A 60 0.40 -7.52 4.74
C LEU A 60 1.75 -7.42 5.47
N PHE A 61 2.86 -7.17 4.78
CA PHE A 61 4.16 -6.98 5.42
C PHE A 61 4.21 -5.69 6.22
N THR A 62 3.68 -4.58 5.69
CA THR A 62 3.50 -3.34 6.45
C THR A 62 2.58 -3.56 7.65
N ALA A 63 1.45 -4.23 7.48
CA ALA A 63 0.56 -4.56 8.61
C ALA A 63 1.29 -5.33 9.72
N THR A 64 2.19 -6.25 9.34
CA THR A 64 3.02 -7.02 10.27
C THR A 64 4.05 -6.15 10.98
N ALA A 65 4.72 -5.24 10.26
CA ALA A 65 5.74 -4.33 10.77
C ALA A 65 5.21 -3.33 11.81
N TYR A 66 3.97 -2.85 11.63
CA TYR A 66 3.31 -1.90 12.55
C TYR A 66 2.63 -2.57 13.74
N ALA A 67 2.33 -3.86 13.66
CA ALA A 67 1.68 -4.57 14.75
C ALA A 67 2.65 -4.82 15.92
N PRO A 68 2.16 -4.98 17.17
CA PRO A 68 3.00 -5.14 18.36
C PRO A 68 4.08 -6.24 18.20
N GLY A 69 5.32 -5.93 18.55
CA GLY A 69 6.49 -6.77 18.32
C GLY A 69 7.01 -6.74 16.87
N GLY A 70 6.67 -5.72 16.09
CA GLY A 70 7.17 -5.48 14.73
C GLY A 70 8.22 -4.36 14.66
N PHE A 71 8.64 -3.98 13.45
CA PHE A 71 9.73 -3.03 13.22
C PHE A 71 9.51 -1.67 13.91
N TYR A 72 8.28 -1.19 14.04
CA TYR A 72 8.02 0.09 14.74
C TYR A 72 8.32 0.04 16.24
N ASP A 73 8.28 -1.13 16.88
CA ASP A 73 8.75 -1.26 18.26
C ASP A 73 10.28 -1.19 18.36
N TYR A 74 11.01 -1.55 17.29
CA TYR A 74 12.45 -1.30 17.19
C TYR A 74 12.73 0.20 17.05
N TYR A 75 12.11 0.90 16.09
CA TYR A 75 12.33 2.34 15.88
C TYR A 75 11.91 3.22 17.06
N THR A 76 10.89 2.80 17.82
CA THR A 76 10.48 3.51 19.04
C THR A 76 11.29 3.15 20.29
N GLY A 77 12.34 2.32 20.15
CA GLY A 77 13.22 1.91 21.25
C GLY A 77 12.58 0.99 22.29
N LYS A 78 11.46 0.35 21.95
CA LYS A 78 10.75 -0.60 22.83
C LYS A 78 11.32 -2.02 22.74
N CYS A 79 11.98 -2.36 21.63
CA CYS A 79 12.45 -3.72 21.35
C CYS A 79 13.63 -3.76 20.37
N ASP A 80 14.85 -4.01 20.87
CA ASP A 80 16.06 -4.08 20.04
C ASP A 80 16.07 -5.24 19.04
N SER A 81 15.36 -6.35 19.34
CA SER A 81 15.31 -7.54 18.48
C SER A 81 14.14 -7.55 17.50
N CYS A 82 13.32 -6.50 17.46
CA CYS A 82 12.09 -6.47 16.65
C CYS A 82 12.33 -6.14 15.19
N THR A 83 13.58 -6.22 14.70
CA THR A 83 13.94 -6.19 13.27
C THR A 83 13.65 -7.52 12.56
N THR A 84 13.22 -8.55 13.30
CA THR A 84 12.66 -9.80 12.76
C THR A 84 11.37 -10.13 13.50
N THR A 85 10.29 -10.42 12.78
CA THR A 85 8.97 -10.67 13.39
C THR A 85 8.16 -11.69 12.59
N THR A 86 7.29 -12.45 13.27
CA THR A 86 6.39 -13.41 12.63
C THR A 86 5.27 -12.65 11.88
N ILE A 87 4.90 -13.12 10.70
CA ILE A 87 3.77 -12.60 9.92
C ILE A 87 2.48 -12.72 10.74
N LYS A 88 1.74 -11.61 10.83
CA LYS A 88 0.55 -11.49 11.68
C LYS A 88 -0.72 -11.52 10.83
N VAL A 89 -1.83 -11.86 11.48
CA VAL A 89 -3.15 -11.68 10.88
C VAL A 89 -3.38 -10.18 10.69
N PRO A 90 -3.61 -9.70 9.46
CA PRO A 90 -3.79 -8.29 9.22
C PRO A 90 -5.13 -7.80 9.77
N GLU A 91 -5.13 -6.58 10.29
CA GLU A 91 -6.34 -5.83 10.63
C GLU A 91 -6.49 -4.66 9.65
N PHE A 92 -7.73 -4.20 9.43
CA PHE A 92 -8.03 -3.02 8.60
C PHE A 92 -7.70 -1.73 9.35
N ARG A 93 -6.40 -1.46 9.52
CA ARG A 93 -5.89 -0.26 10.16
C ARG A 93 -5.52 0.79 9.12
N TYR A 94 -5.37 2.03 9.60
CA TYR A 94 -4.83 3.13 8.82
C TYR A 94 -3.51 2.74 8.14
N THR A 95 -2.55 2.22 8.93
CA THR A 95 -1.19 1.88 8.48
C THR A 95 -1.12 0.78 7.41
N SER A 96 -2.19 -0.02 7.25
CA SER A 96 -2.32 -1.08 6.25
C SER A 96 -3.41 -0.79 5.20
N SER A 97 -3.80 0.47 5.06
CA SER A 97 -4.78 0.92 4.06
C SER A 97 -6.16 0.25 4.17
N GLY A 98 -6.61 0.02 5.41
CA GLY A 98 -7.85 -0.71 5.71
C GLY A 98 -9.12 -0.17 5.04
N ASN A 99 -9.24 1.15 4.87
CA ASN A 99 -10.40 1.73 4.17
C ASN A 99 -10.31 1.53 2.65
N ALA A 100 -9.10 1.70 2.08
CA ALA A 100 -8.86 1.60 0.65
C ALA A 100 -9.14 0.18 0.15
N ILE A 101 -8.63 -0.83 0.86
CA ILE A 101 -8.80 -2.22 0.46
C ILE A 101 -10.28 -2.63 0.47
N GLN A 102 -11.04 -2.20 1.49
CA GLN A 102 -12.48 -2.44 1.56
C GLN A 102 -13.21 -1.76 0.40
N ALA A 103 -12.91 -0.49 0.11
CA ALA A 103 -13.55 0.24 -0.97
C ALA A 103 -13.28 -0.41 -2.33
N LEU A 104 -12.03 -0.79 -2.60
CA LEU A 104 -11.63 -1.41 -3.88
C LEU A 104 -12.19 -2.83 -4.04
N ASP A 105 -12.20 -3.63 -2.97
CA ASP A 105 -12.83 -4.96 -2.96
C ASP A 105 -14.35 -4.84 -3.25
N LEU A 106 -15.04 -3.91 -2.58
CA LEU A 106 -16.45 -3.63 -2.86
C LEU A 106 -16.71 -3.20 -4.31
N LEU A 107 -15.74 -2.51 -4.94
CA LEU A 107 -15.82 -2.10 -6.34
C LEU A 107 -15.39 -3.20 -7.33
N GLY A 108 -15.05 -4.40 -6.85
CA GLY A 108 -14.76 -5.57 -7.69
C GLY A 108 -13.34 -5.63 -8.22
N TYR A 109 -12.38 -4.97 -7.58
CA TYR A 109 -10.96 -5.14 -7.92
C TYR A 109 -10.44 -6.48 -7.40
N ASP A 110 -9.57 -7.13 -8.19
CA ASP A 110 -8.80 -8.26 -7.69
C ASP A 110 -7.85 -7.81 -6.57
N VAL A 111 -7.75 -8.62 -5.52
CA VAL A 111 -6.86 -8.36 -4.38
C VAL A 111 -5.84 -9.47 -4.27
N LEU A 112 -4.57 -9.09 -4.24
CA LEU A 112 -3.45 -9.94 -3.82
C LEU A 112 -2.79 -9.32 -2.60
N ASN A 113 -2.35 -10.11 -1.63
CA ASN A 113 -1.41 -9.59 -0.64
C ASN A 113 0.03 -9.65 -1.17
N ASP A 114 0.89 -8.81 -0.60
CA ASP A 114 2.31 -8.76 -0.93
C ASP A 114 3.04 -10.11 -0.78
N ALA A 115 2.67 -10.97 0.17
CA ALA A 115 3.23 -12.33 0.27
C ALA A 115 2.89 -13.23 -0.94
N GLN A 116 1.73 -13.07 -1.59
CA GLN A 116 1.41 -13.78 -2.83
C GLN A 116 2.23 -13.26 -4.00
N VAL A 117 2.53 -11.96 -4.02
CA VAL A 117 3.38 -11.34 -5.03
C VAL A 117 4.82 -11.77 -4.86
N ASP A 118 5.35 -11.77 -3.63
CA ASP A 118 6.72 -12.22 -3.34
C ASP A 118 6.95 -13.69 -3.75
N GLN A 119 6.01 -14.60 -3.43
CA GLN A 119 6.11 -16.01 -3.84
C GLN A 119 6.00 -16.22 -5.36
N ASN A 120 5.35 -15.31 -6.08
CA ASN A 120 5.18 -15.40 -7.52
C ASN A 120 5.07 -14.02 -8.18
N PRO A 121 6.19 -13.29 -8.36
CA PRO A 121 6.12 -11.91 -8.86
C PRO A 121 5.59 -11.82 -10.31
N ALA A 122 5.72 -12.92 -11.06
CA ALA A 122 5.18 -13.03 -12.42
C ALA A 122 3.64 -12.96 -12.48
N ILE A 123 2.92 -13.13 -11.37
CA ILE A 123 1.46 -12.99 -11.31
C ILE A 123 0.99 -11.61 -11.77
N LEU A 124 1.79 -10.56 -11.56
CA LEU A 124 1.47 -9.19 -11.96
C LEU A 124 1.31 -9.04 -13.48
N LYS A 125 1.96 -9.90 -14.28
CA LYS A 125 1.85 -9.88 -15.76
C LYS A 125 0.45 -10.25 -16.28
N ASN A 126 -0.41 -10.79 -15.42
CA ASN A 126 -1.80 -11.09 -15.78
C ASN A 126 -2.70 -9.86 -15.72
N TYR A 127 -2.19 -8.73 -15.22
CA TYR A 127 -2.92 -7.50 -14.99
C TYR A 127 -2.42 -6.39 -15.91
N ASP A 128 -3.33 -5.53 -16.37
CA ASP A 128 -3.01 -4.35 -17.16
C ASP A 128 -2.55 -3.19 -16.26
N LYS A 129 -2.89 -3.24 -14.96
CA LYS A 129 -2.64 -2.20 -13.98
C LYS A 129 -2.46 -2.80 -12.59
N VAL A 130 -1.43 -2.34 -11.89
CA VAL A 130 -1.18 -2.66 -10.48
C VAL A 130 -1.46 -1.41 -9.64
N ILE A 131 -2.20 -1.55 -8.54
CA ILE A 131 -2.46 -0.49 -7.57
C ILE A 131 -1.77 -0.89 -6.27
N MET A 132 -0.75 -0.14 -5.90
CA MET A 132 -0.05 -0.25 -4.62
C MET A 132 -0.79 0.58 -3.57
N LEU A 133 -1.03 -0.01 -2.42
CA LEU A 133 -1.51 0.70 -1.23
C LEU A 133 -0.28 1.17 -0.42
N HIS A 134 -0.37 1.20 0.91
CA HIS A 134 0.77 1.56 1.78
C HIS A 134 1.77 0.39 1.95
N ASN A 135 2.25 -0.15 0.83
CA ASN A 135 3.25 -1.23 0.77
C ASN A 135 4.65 -0.68 1.04
N GLU A 136 4.87 -0.20 2.26
CA GLU A 136 6.14 0.36 2.74
C GLU A 136 7.27 -0.67 2.76
N TYR A 137 6.98 -1.89 3.22
CA TYR A 137 7.96 -2.98 3.32
C TYR A 137 7.73 -4.01 2.21
N VAL A 138 8.74 -4.22 1.37
CA VAL A 138 8.69 -5.18 0.25
C VAL A 138 10.04 -5.90 0.10
N THR A 139 10.05 -7.02 -0.61
CA THR A 139 11.29 -7.71 -0.99
C THR A 139 11.87 -7.12 -2.27
N GLN A 140 13.14 -7.43 -2.56
CA GLN A 140 13.77 -7.06 -3.83
C GLN A 140 13.03 -7.61 -5.05
N ASP A 141 12.57 -8.87 -4.99
CA ASP A 141 11.84 -9.51 -6.09
C ASP A 141 10.50 -8.81 -6.37
N MET A 142 9.82 -8.36 -5.32
CA MET A 142 8.63 -7.52 -5.45
C MET A 142 8.97 -6.16 -6.06
N PHE A 143 9.99 -5.48 -5.54
CA PHE A 143 10.42 -4.16 -6.04
C PHE A 143 10.71 -4.22 -7.54
N ASP A 144 11.47 -5.21 -7.99
CA ASP A 144 11.82 -5.41 -9.39
C ASP A 144 10.58 -5.68 -10.24
N ALA A 145 9.66 -6.53 -9.79
CA ALA A 145 8.45 -6.87 -10.53
C ALA A 145 7.46 -5.70 -10.63
N ILE A 146 7.30 -4.92 -9.56
CA ILE A 146 6.40 -3.76 -9.50
C ILE A 146 6.97 -2.64 -10.36
N THR A 147 8.23 -2.25 -10.15
CA THR A 147 8.84 -1.14 -10.89
C THR A 147 9.03 -1.45 -12.39
N SER A 148 9.13 -2.74 -12.75
CA SER A 148 9.15 -3.18 -14.15
C SER A 148 7.76 -3.31 -14.79
N HIS A 149 6.67 -3.17 -14.03
CA HIS A 149 5.32 -3.28 -14.57
C HIS A 149 4.99 -2.07 -15.47
N PRO A 150 4.30 -2.23 -16.62
CA PRO A 150 4.01 -1.13 -17.54
C PRO A 150 3.16 0.00 -16.95
N LYS A 151 2.34 -0.30 -15.95
CA LYS A 151 1.41 0.66 -15.34
C LYS A 151 1.18 0.37 -13.87
N VAL A 152 1.65 1.26 -13.01
CA VAL A 152 1.49 1.18 -11.56
C VAL A 152 0.86 2.46 -11.04
N ILE A 153 -0.05 2.33 -10.08
CA ILE A 153 -0.59 3.44 -9.29
C ILE A 153 -0.15 3.24 -7.85
N TYR A 154 0.69 4.12 -7.36
CA TYR A 154 1.02 4.25 -5.94
C TYR A 154 -0.04 5.14 -5.31
N LEU A 155 -1.06 4.52 -4.73
CA LEU A 155 -2.24 5.23 -4.22
C LEU A 155 -1.90 6.06 -2.99
N TYR A 156 -0.87 5.66 -2.25
CA TYR A 156 -0.37 6.36 -1.08
C TYR A 156 1.14 6.58 -1.18
N PRO A 157 1.68 7.67 -0.63
CA PRO A 157 3.10 7.87 -0.40
C PRO A 157 3.71 6.73 0.43
N ASN A 158 5.05 6.69 0.51
CA ASN A 158 5.77 5.74 1.36
C ASN A 158 5.58 4.27 0.93
N ALA A 159 5.29 4.02 -0.35
CA ALA A 159 5.36 2.69 -0.94
C ALA A 159 6.80 2.38 -1.39
N LEU A 160 7.20 1.10 -1.28
CA LEU A 160 8.53 0.62 -1.67
C LEU A 160 9.67 1.32 -0.89
N TYR A 161 9.46 1.60 0.40
CA TYR A 161 10.39 2.40 1.19
C TYR A 161 11.47 1.58 1.87
N ALA A 162 11.15 0.38 2.34
CA ALA A 162 12.07 -0.48 3.07
C ALA A 162 12.14 -1.89 2.48
N GLU A 163 13.36 -2.41 2.43
CA GLU A 163 13.67 -3.76 1.98
C GLU A 163 13.56 -4.75 3.14
N ILE A 164 12.89 -5.87 2.88
CA ILE A 164 12.78 -6.99 3.81
C ILE A 164 13.17 -8.31 3.14
N ASP A 165 13.54 -9.29 3.96
CA ASP A 165 13.59 -10.70 3.61
C ASP A 165 12.39 -11.44 4.25
N VAL A 166 11.92 -12.49 3.58
CA VAL A 166 10.76 -13.28 4.01
C VAL A 166 11.13 -14.75 4.09
N ASN A 167 10.98 -15.34 5.27
CA ASN A 167 11.14 -16.77 5.48
C ASN A 167 9.77 -17.42 5.66
N TYR A 168 9.31 -18.12 4.61
CA TYR A 168 8.01 -18.82 4.63
C TYR A 168 8.01 -20.13 5.42
N ILE A 169 9.16 -20.69 5.78
CA ILE A 169 9.26 -21.88 6.65
C ILE A 169 8.97 -21.47 8.09
N ASP A 170 9.61 -20.38 8.54
CA ASP A 170 9.47 -19.86 9.90
C ASP A 170 8.34 -18.82 10.02
N ASN A 171 7.74 -18.45 8.88
CA ASN A 171 6.68 -17.45 8.74
C ASN A 171 7.09 -16.09 9.32
N THR A 172 8.31 -15.62 9.00
CA THR A 172 8.88 -14.37 9.52
C THR A 172 9.27 -13.40 8.40
N ILE A 173 9.25 -12.11 8.72
CA ILE A 173 9.90 -11.05 7.94
C ILE A 173 11.07 -10.46 8.72
N THR A 174 12.13 -10.09 8.01
CA THR A 174 13.33 -9.47 8.56
C THR A 174 13.64 -8.19 7.82
N LEU A 175 13.83 -7.09 8.54
CA LEU A 175 14.27 -5.82 7.98
C LEU A 175 15.70 -5.91 7.47
N ILE A 176 15.92 -5.50 6.22
CA ILE A 176 17.23 -5.50 5.57
C ILE A 176 17.76 -4.08 5.43
N ARG A 177 16.94 -3.14 4.94
CA ARG A 177 17.39 -1.77 4.63
C ARG A 177 16.22 -0.77 4.58
N GLY A 178 16.48 0.50 4.88
CA GLY A 178 15.49 1.59 4.90
C GLY A 178 15.22 2.11 6.32
N HIS A 179 14.60 3.30 6.45
CA HIS A 179 14.41 3.98 7.76
C HIS A 179 15.71 4.12 8.56
N ASP A 180 16.81 4.44 7.87
CA ASP A 180 18.16 4.55 8.43
C ASP A 180 18.70 3.24 9.04
N TYR A 181 18.16 2.09 8.63
CA TYR A 181 18.68 0.76 8.91
C TYR A 181 19.52 0.21 7.75
N PRO A 182 20.62 -0.52 8.02
CA PRO A 182 21.19 -0.78 9.35
C PRO A 182 22.01 0.41 9.89
N PRO A 183 22.24 0.53 11.22
CA PRO A 183 22.93 1.69 11.80
C PRO A 183 24.36 1.93 11.29
N GLU A 184 25.04 0.86 10.84
CA GLU A 184 26.38 0.92 10.23
C GLU A 184 26.40 1.45 8.79
N ASP A 185 25.26 1.42 8.10
CA ASP A 185 25.07 1.92 6.74
C ASP A 185 23.65 2.51 6.62
N PRO A 186 23.39 3.65 7.27
CA PRO A 186 22.04 4.19 7.39
C PRO A 186 21.58 4.74 6.05
N VAL A 187 20.46 4.21 5.56
CA VAL A 187 19.83 4.63 4.31
C VAL A 187 18.35 4.85 4.54
N SER A 188 17.84 5.97 4.03
CA SER A 188 16.42 6.33 4.19
C SER A 188 15.52 5.39 3.38
N ASN A 189 15.74 5.27 2.06
CA ASN A 189 15.01 4.33 1.20
C ASN A 189 15.83 3.06 0.92
N GLY A 190 15.28 1.89 1.23
CA GLY A 190 15.94 0.59 1.11
C GLY A 190 16.39 0.21 -0.31
N PHE A 191 15.82 0.83 -1.34
CA PHE A 191 16.09 0.49 -2.75
C PHE A 191 16.83 1.58 -3.53
N ASP A 192 17.23 2.68 -2.86
CA ASP A 192 17.74 3.89 -3.51
C ASP A 192 16.83 4.35 -4.66
N TRP A 193 15.51 4.21 -4.49
CA TRP A 193 14.55 4.48 -5.55
C TRP A 193 14.42 5.98 -5.79
N GLU A 194 14.85 6.44 -6.97
CA GLU A 194 14.88 7.87 -7.32
C GLU A 194 13.50 8.56 -7.34
N PHE A 195 12.42 7.77 -7.41
CA PHE A 195 11.04 8.26 -7.44
C PHE A 195 10.33 8.16 -6.09
N ASP A 196 11.06 7.84 -5.01
CA ASP A 196 10.53 7.87 -3.65
C ASP A 196 9.79 9.18 -3.36
N ASN A 197 8.51 9.06 -2.97
CA ASN A 197 7.62 10.17 -2.66
C ASN A 197 7.23 10.24 -1.18
N THR A 198 7.94 9.54 -0.29
CA THR A 198 7.64 9.47 1.14
C THR A 198 7.59 10.86 1.78
N HIS A 199 8.65 11.64 1.65
CA HIS A 199 8.70 12.98 2.20
C HIS A 199 8.46 14.06 1.13
N PRO A 200 7.65 15.09 1.42
CA PRO A 200 6.91 15.32 2.67
C PRO A 200 5.53 14.63 2.72
N TYR A 201 5.13 13.94 1.66
CA TYR A 201 3.73 13.59 1.40
C TYR A 201 3.09 12.61 2.38
N GLU A 202 3.86 11.76 3.06
CA GLU A 202 3.33 10.84 4.09
C GLU A 202 2.70 11.58 5.29
N PHE A 203 3.10 12.83 5.53
CA PHE A 203 2.60 13.65 6.64
C PHE A 203 1.42 14.53 6.25
N ASP A 204 1.10 14.64 4.96
CA ASP A 204 -0.12 15.32 4.49
C ASP A 204 -1.31 14.37 4.63
N THR A 205 -1.93 14.40 5.81
CA THR A 205 -3.11 13.57 6.13
C THR A 205 -4.43 14.31 5.91
N GLU A 206 -4.40 15.63 5.70
CA GLU A 206 -5.60 16.42 5.39
C GLU A 206 -6.00 16.25 3.92
N CYS A 207 -5.03 16.03 3.03
CA CYS A 207 -5.26 15.77 1.61
C CYS A 207 -6.10 16.85 0.89
N GLU A 208 -6.09 18.10 1.39
CA GLU A 208 -6.93 19.17 0.85
C GLU A 208 -6.61 19.49 -0.62
N THR A 209 -5.34 19.33 -0.99
CA THR A 209 -4.83 19.57 -2.35
C THR A 209 -4.19 18.32 -2.92
N MET A 210 -4.78 17.14 -2.67
CA MET A 210 -4.29 15.88 -3.24
C MET A 210 -4.13 16.00 -4.76
N GLU A 211 -2.92 15.73 -5.25
CA GLU A 211 -2.59 15.65 -6.66
C GLU A 211 -2.16 14.22 -7.02
N MET A 212 -2.24 13.91 -8.32
CA MET A 212 -1.72 12.68 -8.89
C MET A 212 -0.78 13.04 -10.05
N TYR A 213 0.48 12.65 -9.96
CA TYR A 213 1.48 12.94 -10.98
C TYR A 213 2.08 11.65 -11.55
N SER A 214 2.58 11.74 -12.78
CA SER A 214 3.18 10.59 -13.47
C SER A 214 4.70 10.59 -13.34
N ILE A 215 5.28 9.39 -13.22
CA ILE A 215 6.72 9.14 -13.36
C ILE A 215 6.97 8.17 -14.52
N GLU A 216 8.17 8.23 -15.09
CA GLU A 216 8.64 7.27 -16.10
C GLU A 216 9.81 6.47 -15.52
N ASP A 217 9.48 5.33 -14.90
CA ASP A 217 10.49 4.42 -14.40
C ASP A 217 11.13 3.66 -15.57
N TRP A 218 12.44 3.83 -15.76
CA TRP A 218 13.16 3.21 -16.87
C TRP A 218 13.09 1.68 -16.82
N ARG A 219 12.94 1.08 -15.64
CA ARG A 219 12.83 -0.39 -15.45
C ARG A 219 11.61 -0.94 -16.18
N SER A 220 10.50 -0.19 -16.18
CA SER A 220 9.28 -0.55 -16.91
C SER A 220 9.41 -0.47 -18.42
N ASN A 221 10.45 0.18 -18.94
CA ASN A 221 10.65 0.43 -20.36
C ASN A 221 11.74 -0.44 -21.01
N VAL A 222 12.32 -1.37 -20.26
CA VAL A 222 13.32 -2.30 -20.78
C VAL A 222 12.72 -3.16 -21.90
N GLY A 223 13.28 -3.05 -23.10
CA GLY A 223 12.78 -3.77 -24.28
C GLY A 223 11.56 -3.15 -24.96
N VAL A 224 11.10 -1.98 -24.52
CA VAL A 224 10.01 -1.23 -25.14
C VAL A 224 10.57 -0.27 -26.20
N ASP A 225 9.96 -0.24 -27.37
CA ASP A 225 10.25 0.77 -28.40
C ASP A 225 9.56 2.10 -28.04
N ILE A 226 10.14 2.83 -27.09
CA ILE A 226 9.58 4.07 -26.53
C ILE A 226 9.28 5.10 -27.63
N ALA A 227 10.15 5.19 -28.65
CA ALA A 227 9.98 6.13 -29.76
C ALA A 227 8.69 5.90 -30.56
N ARG A 228 8.21 4.65 -30.59
CA ARG A 228 6.99 4.25 -31.30
C ARG A 228 5.78 4.11 -30.39
N MET A 229 5.97 3.63 -29.17
CA MET A 229 4.88 3.19 -28.29
C MET A 229 4.56 4.20 -27.17
N GLY A 230 5.43 5.18 -26.94
CA GLY A 230 5.41 5.99 -25.73
C GLY A 230 6.02 5.24 -24.54
N GLY A 231 6.49 5.99 -23.53
CA GLY A 231 7.00 5.40 -22.30
C GLY A 231 5.87 4.86 -21.44
N ASN A 232 6.13 3.74 -20.78
CA ASN A 232 5.33 3.27 -19.67
C ASN A 232 5.36 4.28 -18.53
N GLN A 233 4.21 4.46 -17.88
CA GLN A 233 4.01 5.48 -16.86
C GLN A 233 3.46 4.87 -15.59
N HIS A 234 4.06 5.25 -14.47
CA HIS A 234 3.45 5.03 -13.16
C HIS A 234 2.88 6.34 -12.65
N TRP A 235 2.01 6.25 -11.66
CA TRP A 235 1.34 7.41 -11.08
C TRP A 235 1.43 7.37 -9.57
N MET A 236 1.66 8.52 -8.96
CA MET A 236 1.85 8.67 -7.53
C MET A 236 0.95 9.77 -6.99
N THR A 237 0.46 9.59 -5.77
CA THR A 237 -0.32 10.61 -5.05
C THR A 237 0.57 11.43 -4.13
N THR A 238 0.09 12.60 -3.72
CA THR A 238 0.85 13.55 -2.89
C THR A 238 0.36 13.65 -1.45
N CYS A 239 -0.43 12.70 -0.94
CA CYS A 239 -0.97 12.76 0.42
C CYS A 239 -1.41 11.38 0.94
N TYR A 240 -1.59 11.23 2.26
CA TYR A 240 -1.93 9.97 2.91
C TYR A 240 -3.16 10.09 3.86
N PRO A 241 -4.39 9.94 3.31
CA PRO A 241 -5.66 10.18 4.02
C PRO A 241 -6.09 9.06 4.97
#